data_AF-A0A970LC96-F1
#
_entry.id   AF-A0A970LC96-F1
#
_cell.length_a   1.000
_cell.length_b   1.000
_cell.length_c   1.000
_cell.angle_alpha   90.00
_cell.angle_beta   90.00
_cell.angle_gamma   90.00
#
_symmetry.space_group_name_H-M   'P 1'
#
loop_
_entity.id
_entity.type
_entity.pdbx_description
1 polymer ?
#
loop_
_entity_poly.entity_id
_entity_poly.type
_entity_poly.pdbx_seq_one_letter_code
_entity_poly.pdbx_strand_id
1 'polypeptide(L)'
;MGPCHEVHQVEKPITLVVGEDYPDKLMFRDVATGVEHWVQINRVYLLDMWEEADKIFSNPNFLEQLTSEEITQIRLDFERKLLDAKPLSRSSGMGFIIWPDQPTGTLGLRLKAALIQEPFLANTNTIQVELFQYIHTTTRDDILFAQITGRKLII
;
A
#
# COMPACT_ATOMS: atom_id res chain seq x y z
N MET A 1 15.86 -10.97 20.19
CA MET A 1 15.67 -11.37 18.79
C MET A 1 14.61 -10.47 18.20
N GLY A 2 14.85 -9.91 17.02
CA GLY A 2 13.87 -9.09 16.31
C GLY A 2 12.75 -9.95 15.70
N PRO A 3 11.73 -9.33 15.10
CA PRO A 3 10.70 -10.06 14.35
C PRO A 3 11.35 -10.90 13.24
N CYS A 4 10.84 -12.12 13.05
CA CYS A 4 11.21 -12.95 11.91
C CYS A 4 10.22 -12.70 10.78
N HIS A 5 10.72 -12.45 9.56
CA HIS A 5 9.90 -12.22 8.38
C HIS A 5 10.09 -13.37 7.39
N GLU A 6 8.98 -14.01 7.03
CA GLU A 6 8.95 -15.07 6.02
C GLU A 6 8.13 -14.60 4.83
N VAL A 7 8.75 -14.63 3.65
CA VAL A 7 8.14 -14.20 2.40
C VAL A 7 7.62 -15.41 1.64
N HIS A 8 6.35 -15.36 1.26
CA HIS A 8 5.66 -16.42 0.54
C HIS A 8 5.16 -15.88 -0.80
N GLN A 9 5.59 -16.50 -1.91
CA GLN A 9 5.16 -16.10 -3.25
C GLN A 9 3.74 -16.60 -3.53
N VAL A 10 2.97 -15.80 -4.28
CA VAL A 10 1.58 -16.06 -4.63
C VAL A 10 1.41 -16.05 -6.15
N GLU A 11 1.97 -15.03 -6.83
CA GLU A 11 1.97 -14.86 -8.30
C GLU A 11 0.59 -15.08 -8.95
N LYS A 12 -0.46 -14.48 -8.36
CA LYS A 12 -1.84 -14.62 -8.86
C LYS A 12 -2.36 -13.34 -9.49
N PRO A 13 -2.82 -13.39 -10.75
CA PRO A 13 -3.45 -12.25 -11.38
C PRO A 13 -4.81 -11.97 -10.74
N ILE A 14 -5.11 -10.70 -10.53
CA ILE A 14 -6.36 -10.19 -9.97
C ILE A 14 -6.81 -9.04 -10.87
N THR A 15 -8.10 -9.02 -11.20
CA THR A 15 -8.71 -7.87 -11.89
C THR A 15 -9.34 -6.95 -10.87
N LEU A 16 -8.89 -5.70 -10.84
CA LEU A 16 -9.46 -4.64 -10.03
C LEU A 16 -10.35 -3.74 -10.89
N VAL A 17 -11.65 -3.78 -10.67
CA VAL A 17 -12.64 -2.77 -11.07
C VAL A 17 -12.44 -1.47 -10.28
N VAL A 18 -12.35 -0.35 -11.00
CA VAL A 18 -12.22 1.01 -10.45
C VAL A 18 -13.60 1.56 -10.09
N GLY A 19 -13.70 2.22 -8.94
CA GLY A 19 -14.90 2.92 -8.49
C GLY A 19 -15.89 2.07 -7.67
N GLU A 20 -15.68 0.76 -7.62
CA GLU A 20 -16.53 -0.18 -6.88
C GLU A 20 -15.98 -0.44 -5.47
N ASP A 21 -16.90 -0.71 -4.55
CA ASP A 21 -16.58 -1.30 -3.26
C ASP A 21 -16.44 -2.81 -3.42
N TYR A 22 -15.47 -3.38 -2.71
CA TYR A 22 -15.21 -4.81 -2.70
C TYR A 22 -15.69 -5.36 -1.36
N PRO A 23 -16.91 -5.92 -1.28
CA PRO A 23 -17.42 -6.48 -0.03
C PRO A 23 -16.79 -7.84 0.28
N ASP A 24 -16.37 -8.58 -0.74
CA ASP A 24 -15.92 -9.96 -0.60
C ASP A 24 -14.41 -10.08 -0.34
N LYS A 25 -14.05 -11.09 0.45
CA LYS A 25 -12.65 -11.46 0.71
C LYS A 25 -12.08 -12.23 -0.48
N LEU A 26 -10.86 -11.89 -0.85
CA LEU A 26 -10.05 -12.71 -1.74
C LEU A 26 -9.37 -13.80 -0.91
N MET A 27 -9.87 -15.03 -1.03
CA MET A 27 -9.33 -16.21 -0.36
C MET A 27 -8.26 -16.86 -1.24
N PHE A 28 -7.14 -17.27 -0.65
CA PHE A 28 -6.11 -18.05 -1.34
C PHE A 28 -5.47 -19.05 -0.39
N ARG A 29 -5.04 -20.20 -0.92
CA ARG A 29 -4.44 -21.26 -0.12
C ARG A 29 -3.00 -21.47 -0.56
N ASP A 30 -2.08 -21.47 0.41
CA ASP A 30 -0.71 -21.88 0.19
C ASP A 30 -0.67 -23.42 0.03
N VAL A 31 -0.22 -23.88 -1.12
CA VAL A 31 -0.14 -25.32 -1.43
C VAL A 31 0.99 -26.00 -0.64
N ALA A 32 2.07 -25.29 -0.32
CA ALA A 32 3.21 -25.84 0.38
C ALA A 32 2.90 -26.08 1.87
N THR A 33 2.25 -25.12 2.52
CA THR A 33 1.89 -25.21 3.95
C THR A 33 0.48 -25.75 4.17
N GLY A 34 -0.38 -25.69 3.16
CA GLY A 34 -1.79 -26.04 3.24
C GLY A 34 -2.67 -24.99 3.91
N VAL A 35 -2.10 -23.87 4.38
CA VAL A 35 -2.78 -22.81 5.13
C VAL A 35 -3.63 -21.95 4.20
N GLU A 36 -4.82 -21.58 4.66
CA GLU A 36 -5.71 -20.66 3.96
C GLU A 36 -5.51 -19.22 4.47
N HIS A 37 -5.40 -18.30 3.52
CA HIS A 37 -5.20 -16.88 3.74
C HIS A 37 -6.31 -16.09 3.07
N TRP A 38 -6.47 -14.84 3.51
CA TRP A 38 -7.44 -13.93 2.93
C TRP A 38 -6.91 -12.51 2.90
N VAL A 39 -7.35 -11.74 1.91
CA VAL A 39 -7.14 -10.29 1.83
C VAL A 39 -8.44 -9.59 1.48
N GLN A 40 -8.68 -8.44 2.11
CA GLN A 40 -9.82 -7.57 1.81
C GLN A 40 -9.31 -6.30 1.14
N ILE A 41 -9.65 -6.15 -0.13
CA ILE A 41 -9.62 -4.84 -0.78
C ILE A 41 -10.92 -4.16 -0.40
N ASN A 42 -10.89 -2.88 0.00
CA ASN A 42 -12.13 -2.17 0.34
C ASN A 42 -12.60 -1.35 -0.85
N ARG A 43 -11.67 -0.61 -1.47
CA ARG A 43 -11.97 0.30 -2.57
C ARG A 43 -10.77 0.40 -3.49
N VAL A 44 -11.04 0.55 -4.78
CA VAL A 44 -10.04 0.87 -5.81
C VAL A 44 -10.54 2.10 -6.55
N TYR A 45 -9.72 3.12 -6.69
CA TYR A 45 -10.07 4.34 -7.41
C TYR A 45 -8.85 4.94 -8.09
N LEU A 46 -9.09 5.70 -9.16
CA LEU A 46 -8.06 6.51 -9.81
C LEU A 46 -7.90 7.81 -9.03
N LEU A 47 -6.65 8.23 -8.88
CA LEU A 47 -6.30 9.47 -8.24
C LEU A 47 -5.92 10.49 -9.32
N ASP A 48 -6.57 11.66 -9.31
CA ASP A 48 -6.13 12.78 -10.15
C ASP A 48 -4.94 13.46 -9.48
N MET A 49 -3.75 13.19 -9.99
CA MET A 49 -2.50 13.73 -9.45
C MET A 49 -2.44 15.26 -9.49
N TRP A 50 -3.13 15.90 -10.44
CA TRP A 50 -3.17 17.36 -10.53
C TRP A 50 -4.08 17.94 -9.46
N GLU A 51 -5.28 17.36 -9.30
CA GLU A 51 -6.21 17.76 -8.25
C GLU A 51 -5.60 17.57 -6.85
N GLU A 52 -4.93 16.45 -6.61
CA GLU A 52 -4.25 16.19 -5.34
C GLU A 52 -3.08 17.13 -5.08
N ALA A 53 -2.32 17.47 -6.11
CA ALA A 53 -1.28 18.47 -5.99
C ALA A 53 -1.85 19.85 -5.64
N ASP A 54 -2.94 20.27 -6.29
CA ASP A 54 -3.61 21.53 -5.98
C ASP A 54 -4.14 21.54 -4.55
N LYS A 55 -4.68 20.42 -4.02
CA LYS A 55 -5.08 20.29 -2.61
C LYS A 55 -3.90 20.48 -1.66
N ILE A 56 -2.74 19.90 -1.98
CA ILE A 56 -1.52 20.03 -1.17
C ILE A 56 -1.01 21.47 -1.21
N PHE A 57 -0.92 22.08 -2.40
CA PHE A 57 -0.44 23.45 -2.57
C PHE A 57 -1.42 24.50 -2.05
N SER A 58 -2.68 24.14 -1.81
CA SER A 58 -3.67 25.02 -1.18
C SER A 58 -3.77 24.84 0.33
N ASN A 59 -3.02 23.90 0.93
CA ASN A 59 -3.10 23.61 2.36
C ASN A 59 -2.40 24.71 3.18
N PRO A 60 -3.12 25.44 4.07
CA PRO A 60 -2.53 26.52 4.85
C PRO A 60 -1.37 26.04 5.74
N ASN A 61 -1.42 24.83 6.27
CA ASN A 61 -0.33 24.28 7.08
C ASN A 61 0.97 24.05 6.29
N PHE A 62 0.86 23.84 4.97
CA PHE A 62 1.99 23.73 4.05
C PHE A 62 2.48 25.12 3.61
N LEU A 63 1.54 26.03 3.32
CA LEU A 63 1.80 27.40 2.88
C LEU A 63 2.45 28.27 3.96
N GLU A 64 2.11 28.09 5.24
CA GLU A 64 2.67 28.86 6.36
C GLU A 64 4.18 28.63 6.56
N GLN A 65 4.73 27.55 6.00
CA GLN A 65 6.13 27.16 6.18
C GLN A 65 7.04 27.60 5.03
N LEU A 66 6.49 28.18 3.96
CA LEU A 66 7.19 28.43 2.71
C LEU A 66 6.88 29.81 2.15
N THR A 67 7.84 30.38 1.42
CA THR A 67 7.64 31.62 0.66
C THR A 67 6.92 31.35 -0.67
N SER A 68 6.27 32.38 -1.24
CA SER A 68 5.58 32.27 -2.54
C SER A 68 6.50 31.79 -3.68
N GLU A 69 7.79 32.15 -3.62
CA GLU A 69 8.78 31.72 -4.61
C GLU A 69 9.10 30.23 -4.48
N GLU A 70 9.25 29.74 -3.24
CA GLU A 70 9.49 28.32 -2.97
C GLU A 70 8.28 27.47 -3.39
N ILE A 71 7.06 27.92 -3.13
CA ILE A 71 5.83 27.24 -3.57
C ILE A 71 5.79 27.13 -5.09
N THR A 72 6.11 28.23 -5.78
CA THR A 72 6.15 28.26 -7.26
C THR A 72 7.21 27.30 -7.80
N GLN A 73 8.40 27.28 -7.19
CA GLN A 73 9.47 26.39 -7.60
C GLN A 73 9.13 24.91 -7.37
N ILE A 74 8.51 24.57 -6.22
CA ILE A 74 8.08 23.20 -5.92
C ILE A 74 7.00 22.76 -6.92
N ARG A 75 6.06 23.64 -7.27
CA ARG A 75 5.01 23.34 -8.25
C ARG A 75 5.60 23.07 -9.65
N LEU A 76 6.52 23.92 -10.11
CA LEU A 76 7.21 23.72 -11.39
C LEU A 76 8.05 22.43 -11.41
N ASP A 77 8.73 22.13 -10.30
CA ASP A 77 9.49 20.90 -10.17
C ASP A 77 8.59 19.66 -10.14
N PHE A 78 7.39 19.75 -9.55
CA PHE A 78 6.36 18.71 -9.59
C PHE A 78 5.86 18.47 -11.02
N GLU A 79 5.44 19.52 -11.72
CA GLU A 79 4.97 19.47 -13.10
C GLU A 79 6.02 18.83 -14.02
N ARG A 80 7.28 19.27 -13.90
CA ARG A 80 8.40 18.72 -14.67
C ARG A 80 8.60 17.23 -14.38
N LYS A 81 8.58 16.81 -13.12
CA LYS A 81 8.79 15.39 -12.75
C LYS A 81 7.67 14.48 -13.29
N LEU A 82 6.43 14.96 -13.34
CA LEU A 82 5.31 14.20 -13.91
C LEU A 82 5.37 14.13 -15.43
N LEU A 83 5.67 15.24 -16.11
CA LEU A 83 5.65 15.33 -17.57
C LEU A 83 6.89 14.70 -18.21
N ASP A 84 8.07 14.88 -17.59
CA ASP A 84 9.36 14.43 -18.13
C ASP A 84 9.85 13.11 -17.50
N ALA A 85 8.94 12.28 -16.98
CA ALA A 85 9.27 11.02 -16.29
C ALA A 85 10.06 10.05 -17.20
N LYS A 86 11.38 10.24 -17.27
CA LYS A 86 12.36 9.32 -17.82
C LYS A 86 13.07 8.66 -16.64
N PRO A 87 13.34 7.34 -16.67
CA PRO A 87 14.10 6.68 -15.63
C PRO A 87 15.52 7.27 -15.59
N LEU A 88 15.81 8.10 -14.59
CA LEU A 88 17.13 8.67 -14.35
C LEU A 88 17.82 7.90 -13.22
N SER A 89 19.07 7.48 -13.43
CA SER A 89 19.81 6.55 -12.55
C SER A 89 20.14 7.10 -11.15
N ARG A 90 19.84 8.39 -10.89
CA ARG A 90 19.96 9.05 -9.59
C ARG A 90 18.92 10.17 -9.49
N SER A 91 17.67 9.85 -9.16
CA SER A 91 16.62 10.85 -8.95
C SER A 91 16.35 11.09 -7.46
N SER A 92 16.15 12.35 -7.09
CA SER A 92 15.37 12.72 -5.90
C SER A 92 13.92 12.36 -6.20
N GLY A 93 13.42 11.30 -5.54
CA GLY A 93 12.02 10.90 -5.59
C GLY A 93 11.16 11.82 -4.72
N MET A 94 10.02 12.25 -5.25
CA MET A 94 8.96 12.84 -4.44
C MET A 94 7.88 11.78 -4.30
N GLY A 95 7.64 11.33 -3.08
CA GLY A 95 6.63 10.32 -2.77
C GLY A 95 5.42 10.97 -2.11
N PHE A 96 4.23 10.55 -2.51
CA PHE A 96 2.98 10.92 -1.84
C PHE A 96 2.69 9.89 -0.75
N ILE A 97 2.42 10.37 0.47
CA ILE A 97 1.83 9.52 1.52
C ILE A 97 0.33 9.74 1.45
N ILE A 98 -0.38 8.73 0.99
CA ILE A 98 -1.84 8.73 0.91
C ILE A 98 -2.39 8.00 2.12
N TRP A 99 -3.44 8.56 2.72
CA TRP A 99 -4.18 7.94 3.80
C TRP A 99 -5.51 7.38 3.28
N PRO A 100 -6.02 6.29 3.87
CA PRO A 100 -7.39 5.88 3.61
C PRO A 100 -8.38 6.97 4.03
N ASP A 101 -9.45 7.15 3.25
CA ASP A 101 -10.54 8.09 3.55
C ASP A 101 -11.18 7.82 4.92
N GLN A 102 -11.18 6.55 5.35
CA GLN A 102 -11.74 6.08 6.61
C GLN A 102 -10.67 5.35 7.42
N PRO A 103 -10.63 5.51 8.76
CA PRO A 103 -9.62 4.85 9.58
C PRO A 103 -9.79 3.31 9.62
N THR A 104 -11.01 2.82 9.40
CA THR A 104 -11.38 1.40 9.52
C THR A 104 -12.26 0.95 8.35
N GLY A 105 -12.07 -0.30 7.91
CA GLY A 105 -12.84 -0.89 6.82
C GLY A 105 -14.11 -1.59 7.26
N THR A 106 -14.77 -2.27 6.32
CA THR A 106 -16.02 -3.02 6.54
C THR A 106 -15.93 -4.11 7.61
N LEU A 107 -14.72 -4.63 7.85
CA LEU A 107 -14.43 -5.65 8.88
C LEU A 107 -14.06 -5.06 10.25
N GLY A 108 -14.13 -3.74 10.43
CA GLY A 108 -13.71 -3.05 11.66
C GLY A 108 -12.18 -3.00 11.88
N LEU A 109 -11.40 -3.48 10.91
CA LEU A 109 -9.94 -3.45 10.95
C LEU A 109 -9.40 -2.12 10.41
N ARG A 110 -8.24 -1.69 10.93
CA ARG A 110 -7.57 -0.46 10.48
C ARG A 110 -7.18 -0.57 9.00
N LEU A 111 -7.57 0.44 8.21
CA LEU A 111 -7.22 0.50 6.79
C LEU A 111 -5.76 0.90 6.57
N LYS A 112 -5.21 0.39 5.48
CA LYS A 112 -3.94 0.83 4.89
C LYS A 112 -4.21 1.26 3.45
N ALA A 113 -3.51 2.27 2.99
CA ALA A 113 -3.53 2.70 1.60
C ALA A 113 -2.30 2.16 0.87
N ALA A 114 -2.45 1.86 -0.41
CA ALA A 114 -1.38 1.51 -1.31
C ALA A 114 -1.59 2.26 -2.63
N LEU A 115 -0.52 2.80 -3.19
CA LEU A 115 -0.55 3.56 -4.44
C LEU A 115 0.17 2.79 -5.54
N ILE A 116 -0.54 2.54 -6.65
CA ILE A 116 0.07 2.11 -7.91
C ILE A 116 0.42 3.38 -8.67
N GLN A 117 1.71 3.68 -8.80
CA GLN A 117 2.23 4.94 -9.37
C GLN A 117 2.28 4.94 -10.91
N GLU A 118 1.44 4.12 -11.55
CA GLU A 118 1.36 4.04 -13.01
C GLU A 118 0.28 5.00 -13.53
N PRO A 119 0.52 5.72 -14.64
CA PRO A 119 -0.48 6.59 -15.22
C PRO A 119 -1.59 5.76 -15.88
N PHE A 120 -2.83 6.05 -15.54
CA PHE A 120 -4.01 5.46 -16.14
C PHE A 120 -4.84 6.53 -16.85
N LEU A 121 -5.57 6.12 -17.89
CA LEU A 121 -6.56 7.01 -18.50
C LEU A 121 -7.73 7.22 -17.52
N ALA A 122 -8.32 8.41 -17.51
CA ALA A 122 -9.42 8.74 -16.60
C ALA A 122 -10.66 7.84 -16.75
N ASN A 123 -10.85 7.22 -17.93
CA ASN A 123 -11.92 6.28 -18.22
C ASN A 123 -11.53 4.81 -17.99
N THR A 124 -10.43 4.54 -17.28
CA THR A 124 -10.01 3.18 -16.96
C THR A 124 -10.94 2.58 -15.91
N ASN A 125 -11.70 1.57 -16.31
CA ASN A 125 -12.66 0.90 -15.43
C ASN A 125 -12.09 -0.36 -14.78
N THR A 126 -11.00 -0.91 -15.32
CA THR A 126 -10.39 -2.16 -14.84
C THR A 126 -8.88 -2.09 -14.93
N ILE A 127 -8.20 -2.58 -13.90
CA ILE A 127 -6.75 -2.66 -13.78
C ILE A 127 -6.40 -4.13 -13.54
N GLN A 128 -5.53 -4.70 -14.37
CA GLN A 128 -4.98 -6.02 -14.13
C GLN A 128 -3.74 -5.89 -13.24
N VAL A 129 -3.76 -6.58 -12.11
CA VAL A 129 -2.65 -6.59 -11.17
C VAL A 129 -2.27 -8.03 -10.83
N GLU A 130 -1.15 -8.19 -10.15
CA GLU A 130 -0.72 -9.48 -9.63
C GLU A 130 -0.43 -9.38 -8.14
N LEU A 131 -1.00 -10.29 -7.37
CA LEU A 131 -0.59 -10.51 -5.99
C LEU A 131 0.70 -11.32 -6.01
N PHE A 132 1.84 -10.64 -5.88
CA PHE A 132 3.16 -11.27 -5.97
C PHE A 132 3.49 -12.12 -4.74
N GLN A 133 3.33 -11.57 -3.54
CA GLN A 133 3.76 -12.22 -2.30
C GLN A 133 2.99 -11.71 -1.08
N TYR A 134 2.97 -12.50 -0.01
CA TYR A 134 2.64 -12.04 1.34
C TYR A 134 3.83 -12.23 2.29
N ILE A 135 3.90 -11.38 3.32
CA ILE A 135 4.94 -11.42 4.34
C ILE A 135 4.28 -11.84 5.65
N HIS A 136 4.63 -13.02 6.13
CA HIS A 136 4.28 -13.47 7.47
C HIS A 136 5.33 -12.95 8.45
N THR A 137 4.90 -12.29 9.52
CA THR A 137 5.79 -11.76 10.55
C THR A 137 5.52 -12.45 11.87
N THR A 138 6.48 -13.22 12.35
CA THR A 138 6.42 -13.87 13.65
C THR A 138 7.07 -12.97 14.69
N THR A 139 6.32 -12.60 15.72
CA THR A 139 6.80 -11.79 16.83
C THR A 139 7.21 -12.68 18.01
N ARG A 140 7.83 -12.08 19.04
CA ARG A 140 8.28 -12.83 20.22
C ARG A 140 7.14 -13.50 20.97
N ASP A 141 5.95 -12.89 20.96
CA ASP A 141 4.77 -13.39 21.67
C ASP A 141 4.15 -14.61 20.97
N ASP A 142 4.47 -14.81 19.68
CA ASP A 142 4.04 -15.97 18.90
C ASP A 142 4.94 -17.20 19.14
N ILE A 143 6.07 -17.04 19.84
CA ILE A 143 7.04 -18.12 20.09
C ILE A 143 6.86 -18.65 21.51
N LEU A 144 6.26 -19.83 21.64
CA LEU A 144 6.18 -20.55 22.90
C LEU A 144 7.49 -21.31 23.17
N PHE A 145 8.09 -21.05 24.33
CA PHE A 145 9.19 -21.88 24.83
C PHE A 145 8.61 -23.14 25.49
N ALA A 146 8.92 -24.30 24.94
CA ALA A 146 8.62 -25.56 25.61
C ALA A 146 9.38 -25.64 26.94
N GLN A 147 8.67 -25.86 28.05
CA GLN A 147 9.31 -26.13 29.33
C GLN A 147 9.56 -27.63 29.47
N ILE A 148 10.82 -27.98 29.71
CA ILE A 148 11.20 -29.35 30.03
C ILE A 148 11.09 -29.50 31.55
N THR A 149 10.00 -30.12 32.02
CA THR A 149 9.86 -30.54 33.42
C THR A 149 10.00 -32.07 33.47
N GLY A 150 11.19 -32.55 33.84
CA GLY A 150 11.55 -33.98 33.75
C GLY A 150 11.92 -34.42 32.32
N ARG A 151 11.58 -35.66 31.91
CA ARG A 151 11.78 -36.18 30.52
C ARG A 151 10.56 -35.98 29.61
N LYS A 152 9.68 -35.03 29.90
CA LYS A 152 8.46 -34.81 29.12
C LYS A 152 8.43 -33.37 28.63
N LEU A 153 8.20 -33.22 27.32
CA LEU A 153 8.04 -31.92 26.67
C LEU A 153 6.59 -31.44 26.88
N ILE A 154 6.43 -30.22 27.37
CA ILE A 154 5.14 -29.52 27.45
C ILE A 154 5.29 -28.24 26.64
N ILE A 155 4.37 -28.03 25.68
CA ILE A 155 4.29 -26.85 24.82
C ILE A 155 3.29 -25.88 25.44
#